data_AF-A0AA43RIV0-F1
#
_entry.id   AF-A0AA43RIV0-F1
#
_cell.length_a   1.000
_cell.length_b   1.000
_cell.length_c   1.000
_cell.angle_alpha   90.00
_cell.angle_beta   90.00
_cell.angle_gamma   90.00
#
_symmetry.space_group_name_H-M   'P 1'
#
loop_
_entity.id
_entity.type
_entity.pdbx_description
1 polymer ?
#
loop_
_entity_poly.entity_id
_entity_poly.type
_entity_poly.pdbx_seq_one_letter_code
_entity_poly.pdbx_strand_id
1 'polypeptide(L)'
;MNAEKRNYYTLQELMEETMKLVKADPEYPKALALCPLDYQSVSSSVKNERITLCEFNVLGFTEYGGSEGIYGTICFCGDWSENCRVKSFGSIGLTAYTLKTLSEEKNAFHAMGTLVNLISYHAHELMNHNLDRFD
;
A
#
# COMPACT_ATOMS: atom_id res chain seq x y z
N MET A 1 17.45 20.15 -22.11
CA MET A 1 16.88 20.14 -20.75
C MET A 1 17.69 19.16 -19.95
N ASN A 2 18.45 19.64 -18.97
CA ASN A 2 19.23 18.77 -18.09
C ASN A 2 18.25 17.92 -17.29
N ALA A 3 18.29 16.61 -17.51
CA ALA A 3 17.67 15.63 -16.66
C ALA A 3 18.37 15.69 -15.30
N GLU A 4 17.94 16.60 -14.44
CA GLU A 4 18.09 16.38 -13.01
C GLU A 4 17.54 14.97 -12.76
N LYS A 5 18.38 14.09 -12.21
CA LYS A 5 17.97 12.74 -11.83
C LYS A 5 16.83 12.90 -10.83
N ARG A 6 15.58 12.90 -11.30
CA ARG A 6 14.39 12.83 -10.45
C ARG A 6 14.63 11.67 -9.48
N ASN A 7 14.56 11.97 -8.19
CA ASN A 7 14.87 11.01 -7.15
C ASN A 7 13.63 10.14 -6.93
N TYR A 8 13.31 9.27 -7.89
CA TYR A 8 12.13 8.41 -7.81
C TYR A 8 12.20 7.49 -6.59
N TYR A 9 11.06 7.27 -5.94
CA TYR A 9 10.95 6.20 -4.95
C TYR A 9 10.93 4.84 -5.65
N THR A 10 11.57 3.84 -5.03
CA THR A 10 11.17 2.45 -5.20
C THR A 10 9.84 2.19 -4.47
N LEU A 11 9.13 1.11 -4.84
CA LEU A 11 7.93 0.71 -4.11
C LEU A 11 8.21 0.48 -2.62
N GLN A 12 9.34 -0.12 -2.28
CA GLN A 12 9.77 -0.32 -0.91
C GLN A 12 9.87 1.02 -0.17
N GLU A 13 10.59 2.00 -0.73
CA GLU A 13 10.79 3.30 -0.08
C GLU A 13 9.47 4.08 0.06
N LEU A 14 8.61 4.08 -0.97
CA LEU A 14 7.31 4.75 -0.88
C LEU A 14 6.46 4.16 0.26
N MET A 15 6.41 2.83 0.34
CA MET A 15 5.63 2.16 1.39
C MET A 15 6.26 2.34 2.78
N GLU A 16 7.59 2.40 2.89
CA GLU A 16 8.26 2.71 4.16
C GLU A 16 7.92 4.11 4.67
N GLU A 17 7.99 5.12 3.81
CA GLU A 17 7.59 6.49 4.16
C GLU A 17 6.10 6.58 4.50
N THR A 18 5.24 5.91 3.71
CA THR A 18 3.82 5.78 4.00
C THR A 18 3.59 5.19 5.40
N MET A 19 4.28 4.10 5.74
CA MET A 19 4.12 3.44 7.03
C MET A 19 4.65 4.26 8.21
N LYS A 20 5.59 5.19 8.00
CA LYS A 20 5.98 6.16 9.04
C LYS A 20 4.82 7.10 9.37
N LEU A 21 4.11 7.61 8.35
CA LEU A 21 2.94 8.46 8.52
C LEU A 21 1.79 7.69 9.18
N VAL A 22 1.50 6.48 8.71
CA VAL A 22 0.47 5.61 9.28
C VAL A 22 0.74 5.32 10.76
N LYS A 23 1.98 4.99 11.14
CA LYS A 23 2.33 4.71 12.53
C LYS A 23 2.26 5.94 13.45
N ALA A 24 2.36 7.14 12.89
CA ALA A 24 2.18 8.39 13.62
C ALA A 24 0.70 8.77 13.78
N ASP A 25 -0.20 8.15 13.02
CA ASP A 25 -1.64 8.38 13.10
C ASP A 25 -2.22 7.83 14.41
N PRO A 26 -3.00 8.62 15.17
CA PRO A 26 -3.58 8.19 16.45
C PRO A 26 -4.58 7.03 16.32
N GLU A 27 -5.15 6.79 15.14
CA GLU A 27 -6.06 5.66 14.91
C GLU A 27 -5.31 4.34 14.70
N TYR A 28 -4.05 4.38 14.23
CA TYR A 28 -3.25 3.17 13.98
C TYR A 28 -3.09 2.26 15.20
N PRO A 29 -2.63 2.73 16.39
CA PRO A 29 -2.48 1.85 17.55
C PRO A 29 -3.81 1.30 18.05
N LYS A 30 -4.92 2.03 17.87
CA LYS A 30 -6.26 1.56 18.25
C LYS A 30 -6.73 0.41 17.35
N ALA A 31 -6.54 0.57 16.05
CA ALA A 31 -6.87 -0.47 15.08
C ALA A 31 -5.97 -1.70 15.26
N LEU A 32 -4.66 -1.51 15.45
CA LEU A 32 -3.71 -2.60 15.65
C LEU A 32 -3.99 -3.43 16.91
N ALA A 33 -4.47 -2.81 17.99
CA ALA A 33 -4.86 -3.53 19.20
C ALA A 33 -6.06 -4.49 18.96
N LEU A 34 -6.97 -4.12 18.05
CA LEU A 34 -8.14 -4.92 17.68
C LEU A 34 -7.84 -5.91 16.55
N CYS A 35 -6.81 -5.66 15.75
CA CYS A 35 -6.32 -6.50 14.66
C CYS A 35 -4.80 -6.69 14.77
N PRO A 36 -4.31 -7.53 15.72
CA PRO A 36 -2.90 -7.86 15.80
C PRO A 36 -2.45 -8.55 14.52
N LEU A 37 -1.43 -8.01 13.87
CA LEU A 37 -0.94 -8.54 12.60
C LEU A 37 0.03 -9.70 12.83
N ASP A 38 -0.19 -10.78 12.09
CA ASP A 38 0.75 -11.90 11.94
C ASP A 38 1.94 -11.48 11.06
N TYR A 39 1.64 -10.85 9.93
CA TYR A 39 2.65 -10.19 9.12
C TYR A 39 2.11 -8.99 8.35
N GLN A 40 3.04 -8.16 7.89
CA GLN A 40 2.82 -7.14 6.88
C GLN A 40 4.05 -7.01 5.99
N SER A 41 3.87 -6.80 4.69
CA SER A 41 4.99 -6.77 3.75
C SER A 41 4.67 -6.03 2.46
N VAL A 42 5.72 -5.44 1.88
CA VAL A 42 5.71 -4.94 0.50
C VAL A 42 5.80 -6.13 -0.44
N SER A 43 5.11 -6.06 -1.57
CA SER A 43 5.10 -7.12 -2.57
C SER A 43 6.51 -7.42 -3.10
N SER A 44 6.96 -8.65 -2.87
CA SER A 44 8.35 -9.06 -3.09
C SER A 44 8.77 -9.05 -4.57
N SER A 45 7.82 -9.25 -5.48
CA SER A 45 8.05 -9.29 -6.92
C SER A 45 8.36 -7.92 -7.52
N VAL A 46 8.00 -6.83 -6.82
CA VAL A 46 8.05 -5.45 -7.35
C VAL A 46 8.62 -4.43 -6.37
N LYS A 47 9.03 -4.83 -5.16
CA LYS A 47 9.53 -3.92 -4.12
C LYS A 47 10.67 -2.99 -4.57
N ASN A 48 11.51 -3.44 -5.51
CA ASN A 48 12.66 -2.68 -6.00
C ASN A 48 12.34 -1.85 -7.26
N GLU A 49 11.13 -1.97 -7.81
CA GLU A 49 10.72 -1.22 -8.99
C GLU A 49 10.54 0.25 -8.63
N ARG A 50 11.00 1.13 -9.53
CA ARG A 50 10.87 2.58 -9.36
C ARG A 50 9.51 3.05 -9.83
N ILE A 51 8.90 3.90 -9.01
CA ILE A 51 7.65 4.58 -9.30
C ILE A 51 8.00 5.87 -10.03
N THR A 52 7.83 5.86 -11.35
CA THR A 52 8.20 6.98 -12.22
C THR A 52 6.99 7.77 -12.68
N LEU A 53 5.79 7.17 -12.70
CA LEU A 53 4.55 7.79 -13.17
C LEU A 53 3.59 7.98 -11.99
N CYS A 54 2.75 9.01 -12.03
CA CYS A 54 1.71 9.26 -11.02
C CYS A 54 0.28 8.99 -11.52
N GLU A 55 0.12 8.29 -12.65
CA GLU A 55 -1.17 8.02 -13.29
C GLU A 55 -1.85 6.76 -12.72
N PHE A 56 -1.91 6.66 -11.39
CA PHE A 56 -2.48 5.52 -10.70
C PHE A 56 -3.23 5.89 -9.42
N ASN A 57 -4.17 5.04 -9.04
CA ASN A 57 -4.92 5.11 -7.80
C ASN A 57 -4.35 4.14 -6.76
N VAL A 58 -4.42 4.52 -5.48
CA VAL A 58 -4.16 3.63 -4.35
C VAL A 58 -5.49 3.08 -3.86
N LEU A 59 -5.66 1.76 -3.97
CA LEU A 59 -6.88 1.06 -3.55
C LEU A 59 -6.57 0.18 -2.35
N GLY A 60 -7.50 0.13 -1.41
CA GLY A 60 -7.43 -0.71 -0.23
C GLY A 60 -8.56 -1.74 -0.19
N PHE A 61 -8.23 -3.00 0.08
CA PHE A 61 -9.18 -4.10 0.19
C PHE A 61 -9.03 -4.80 1.54
N THR A 62 -10.15 -5.23 2.11
CA THR A 62 -10.19 -6.07 3.30
C THR A 62 -11.07 -7.27 3.03
N GLU A 63 -10.54 -8.46 3.27
CA GLU A 63 -11.20 -9.71 2.91
C GLU A 63 -10.89 -10.83 3.90
N TYR A 64 -11.82 -11.79 4.01
CA TYR A 64 -11.58 -13.03 4.74
C TYR A 64 -10.81 -14.00 3.84
N GLY A 65 -9.71 -14.54 4.34
CA GLY A 65 -8.88 -15.54 3.67
C GLY A 65 -9.33 -16.98 3.90
N GLY A 66 -10.61 -17.22 4.17
CA GLY A 66 -11.09 -18.51 4.65
C GLY A 66 -10.46 -18.88 6.00
N SER A 67 -9.77 -20.02 6.08
CA SER A 67 -9.12 -20.51 7.30
C SER A 67 -7.78 -19.84 7.62
N GLU A 68 -7.36 -18.86 6.83
CA GLU A 68 -6.08 -18.17 7.00
C GLU A 68 -6.21 -16.86 7.78
N GLY A 69 -7.41 -16.52 8.25
CA GLY A 69 -7.70 -15.26 8.94
C GLY A 69 -8.14 -14.15 7.98
N ILE A 70 -7.73 -12.93 8.27
CA ILE A 70 -8.17 -11.73 7.55
C ILE A 70 -6.97 -11.09 6.85
N TYR A 71 -7.18 -10.71 5.58
CA TYR A 71 -6.21 -10.02 4.74
C TYR A 71 -6.59 -8.56 4.54
N GLY A 72 -5.57 -7.70 4.56
CA GLY A 72 -5.63 -6.34 4.07
C GLY A 72 -4.69 -6.20 2.88
N THR A 73 -5.17 -5.67 1.77
CA THR A 73 -4.38 -5.56 0.54
C THR A 73 -4.41 -4.13 0.03
N ILE A 74 -3.24 -3.56 -0.25
CA ILE A 74 -3.09 -2.27 -0.93
C ILE A 74 -2.65 -2.55 -2.36
N CYS A 75 -3.36 -1.97 -3.33
CA CYS A 75 -3.06 -2.10 -4.75
C CYS A 75 -2.81 -0.74 -5.39
N PHE A 76 -1.87 -0.69 -6.34
CA PHE A 76 -1.71 0.42 -7.27
C PHE A 76 -2.40 0.08 -8.59
N CYS A 77 -3.42 0.87 -8.94
CA CYS A 77 -4.27 0.67 -10.11
C CYS A 77 -4.10 1.81 -11.11
N GLY A 78 -3.41 1.55 -12.21
CA GLY A 78 -3.01 2.53 -13.22
C GLY A 78 -1.53 2.40 -13.55
N ASP A 79 -0.99 3.40 -14.24
CA ASP A 79 0.39 3.41 -14.69
C ASP A 79 1.27 4.14 -13.66
N TRP A 80 2.15 3.37 -13.01
CA TRP A 80 3.02 3.85 -11.93
C TRP A 80 4.52 3.69 -12.28
N SER A 81 4.85 2.93 -13.32
CA SER A 81 6.22 2.76 -13.82
C SER A 81 6.22 2.39 -15.30
N GLU A 82 7.07 3.03 -16.11
CA GLU A 82 7.17 2.78 -17.55
C GLU A 82 7.50 1.31 -17.89
N ASN A 83 8.27 0.67 -17.01
CA ASN A 83 8.77 -0.70 -17.22
C ASN A 83 7.95 -1.75 -16.48
N CYS A 84 6.91 -1.35 -15.73
CA CYS A 84 6.08 -2.34 -15.05
C CYS A 84 5.27 -3.13 -16.07
N ARG A 85 5.73 -4.35 -16.35
CA ARG A 85 5.06 -5.30 -17.24
C ARG A 85 3.80 -5.92 -16.63
N VAL A 86 3.54 -5.67 -15.35
CA VAL A 86 2.32 -6.11 -14.66
C VAL A 86 1.19 -5.14 -15.02
N LYS A 87 0.76 -5.18 -16.28
CA LYS A 87 -0.53 -4.64 -16.69
C LYS A 87 -1.57 -5.57 -16.10
N SER A 88 -2.12 -5.17 -14.95
CA SER A 88 -3.29 -5.73 -14.26
C SER A 88 -3.94 -6.92 -14.99
N PHE A 89 -3.66 -8.14 -14.53
CA PHE A 89 -4.46 -9.30 -14.93
C PHE A 89 -5.84 -9.13 -14.30
N GLY A 90 -6.85 -8.81 -15.10
CA GLY A 90 -8.26 -8.88 -14.72
C GLY A 90 -8.61 -8.12 -13.45
N SER A 91 -8.87 -6.82 -13.59
CA SER A 91 -9.66 -5.99 -12.65
C SER A 91 -9.06 -5.58 -11.29
N ILE A 92 -7.90 -6.09 -10.86
CA ILE A 92 -7.22 -5.58 -9.65
C ILE A 92 -5.77 -5.23 -9.98
N GLY A 93 -5.34 -4.03 -9.57
CA GLY A 93 -4.00 -3.50 -9.78
C GLY A 93 -2.90 -4.34 -9.09
N LEU A 94 -1.64 -3.98 -9.32
CA LEU A 94 -0.51 -4.62 -8.64
C LEU A 94 -0.70 -4.53 -7.11
N THR A 95 -0.64 -5.67 -6.41
CA THR A 95 -0.51 -5.67 -4.95
C THR A 95 0.79 -4.99 -4.56
N ALA A 96 0.69 -3.85 -3.88
CA ALA A 96 1.79 -3.07 -3.36
C ALA A 96 2.17 -3.51 -1.94
N TYR A 97 1.16 -3.76 -1.10
CA TYR A 97 1.32 -4.08 0.31
C TYR A 97 0.28 -5.08 0.78
N THR A 98 0.67 -5.96 1.69
CA THR A 98 -0.22 -6.95 2.30
C THR A 98 -0.10 -6.89 3.81
N LEU A 99 -1.23 -6.97 4.49
CA LEU A 99 -1.37 -7.17 5.93
C LEU A 99 -2.12 -8.47 6.15
N LYS A 100 -1.75 -9.22 7.19
CA LYS A 100 -2.46 -10.43 7.60
C LYS A 100 -2.61 -10.48 9.11
N THR A 101 -3.79 -10.90 9.57
CA THR A 101 -4.00 -11.38 10.94
C THR A 101 -4.56 -12.81 10.90
N LEU A 102 -4.26 -13.60 11.93
CA LEU A 102 -4.87 -14.93 12.11
C LEU A 102 -6.26 -14.85 12.76
N SER A 103 -6.72 -13.67 13.16
CA SER A 103 -8.07 -13.49 13.68
C SER A 103 -9.11 -13.66 12.57
N GLU A 104 -10.26 -14.24 12.93
CA GLU A 104 -11.45 -14.35 12.07
C GLU A 104 -12.61 -13.49 12.61
N GLU A 105 -12.37 -12.75 13.70
CA GLU A 105 -13.40 -11.99 14.41
C GLU A 105 -13.86 -10.76 13.61
N LYS A 106 -15.15 -10.44 13.69
CA LYS A 106 -15.73 -9.25 13.02
C LYS A 106 -15.02 -7.95 13.41
N ASN A 107 -14.65 -7.80 14.68
CA ASN A 107 -13.97 -6.58 15.15
C ASN A 107 -12.56 -6.46 14.54
N ALA A 108 -11.85 -7.58 14.38
CA ALA A 108 -10.57 -7.59 13.68
C ALA A 108 -10.76 -7.25 12.18
N PHE A 109 -11.85 -7.69 11.56
CA PHE A 109 -12.16 -7.34 10.17
C PHE A 109 -12.37 -5.84 9.97
N HIS A 110 -13.17 -5.21 10.83
CA HIS A 110 -13.35 -3.75 10.81
C HIS A 110 -12.03 -3.02 11.07
N ALA A 111 -11.23 -3.49 12.02
CA ALA A 111 -9.95 -2.90 12.34
C ALA A 111 -8.92 -3.05 11.21
N MET A 112 -8.89 -4.19 10.50
CA MET A 112 -8.12 -4.36 9.27
C MET A 112 -8.54 -3.33 8.21
N GLY A 113 -9.84 -3.11 8.05
CA GLY A 113 -10.37 -2.05 7.19
C GLY A 113 -9.84 -0.67 7.55
N THR A 114 -9.80 -0.32 8.84
CA THR A 114 -9.18 0.92 9.30
C THR A 114 -7.70 1.00 8.94
N LEU A 115 -6.92 -0.07 9.20
CA LEU A 115 -5.48 -0.11 8.86
C LEU A 115 -5.25 0.10 7.37
N VAL A 116 -6.02 -0.62 6.54
CA VAL A 116 -5.97 -0.51 5.07
C VAL A 116 -6.29 0.91 4.60
N ASN A 117 -7.37 1.51 5.14
CA ASN A 117 -7.78 2.87 4.77
C ASN A 117 -6.76 3.93 5.18
N LEU A 118 -6.14 3.78 6.36
CA LEU A 118 -5.06 4.68 6.80
C LEU A 118 -3.88 4.62 5.84
N ILE A 119 -3.47 3.41 5.42
CA ILE A 119 -2.38 3.25 4.46
C ILE A 119 -2.74 3.87 3.11
N SER A 120 -3.95 3.63 2.59
CA SER A 120 -4.40 4.23 1.34
C SER A 120 -4.41 5.76 1.39
N TYR A 121 -4.91 6.34 2.49
CA TYR A 121 -4.95 7.79 2.71
C TYR A 121 -3.54 8.38 2.72
N HIS A 122 -2.65 7.86 3.58
CA HIS A 122 -1.31 8.42 3.74
C HIS A 122 -0.43 8.20 2.50
N ALA A 123 -0.62 7.08 1.77
CA ALA A 123 0.05 6.87 0.48
C ALA A 123 -0.40 7.91 -0.55
N HIS A 124 -1.71 8.18 -0.64
CA HIS A 124 -2.25 9.20 -1.54
C HIS A 124 -1.71 10.58 -1.23
N GLU A 125 -1.73 10.98 0.04
CA GLU A 125 -1.18 12.26 0.49
C GLU A 125 0.32 12.38 0.17
N LEU A 126 1.10 11.32 0.43
CA LEU A 126 2.52 11.33 0.14
C LEU A 126 2.80 11.52 -1.36
N MET A 127 2.04 10.88 -2.24
CA MET A 127 2.20 11.06 -3.68
C MET A 127 1.84 12.47 -4.13
N ASN A 128 0.71 13.01 -3.65
CA ASN A 128 0.26 14.36 -4.00
C ASN A 128 1.23 15.46 -3.52
N HIS A 129 1.92 15.25 -2.40
CA HIS A 129 2.92 16.19 -1.90
C HIS A 129 4.28 16.08 -2.61
N ASN A 130 4.51 15.02 -3.40
CA ASN A 130 5.78 14.74 -4.08
C ASN A 130 5.61 14.63 -5.60
N LEU A 131 4.67 15.39 -6.18
CA LEU A 131 4.38 15.36 -7.62
C LEU A 131 5.59 15.69 -8.50
N ASP A 132 6.52 16.51 -7.99
CA ASP A 132 7.77 16.88 -8.66
C ASP A 132 8.73 15.71 -8.87
N ARG A 133 8.53 14.61 -8.15
CA ARG A 133 9.36 13.39 -8.22
C ARG A 133 8.90 12.43 -9.32
N PHE A 134 7.75 12.65 -9.95
CA PHE A 134 7.21 11.81 -11.03
C PHE A 134 7.43 12.46 -12.40
N ASP A 135 7.27 11.66 -13.46
CA ASP A 135 7.59 12.04 -14.82
C ASP A 135 6.63 12.99 -15.52
#